data_AF-A0A961NMA3-F1
#
_entry.id   AF-A0A961NMA3-F1
#
_cell.length_a   1.000
_cell.length_b   1.000
_cell.length_c   1.000
_cell.angle_alpha   90.00
_cell.angle_beta   90.00
_cell.angle_gamma   90.00
#
_symmetry.space_group_name_H-M   'P 1'
#
loop_
_entity.id
_entity.type
_entity.pdbx_description
1 polymer ?
#
loop_
_entity_poly.entity_id
_entity_poly.type
_entity_poly.pdbx_seq_one_letter_code
_entity_poly.pdbx_strand_id
1 'polypeptide(L)'
;SQSGRRAWLLTMPALLLFLGIFAYCNQSNSDEAPSLTEDEMRQRSLEVFASFQEKLKGELLSAIQAGGPANAIEVCKTVSPEMEASTSADQPYKLVRISDKPRNPEHAPDEFEAEILQLWEAQQANGQQPGVVSQATDAGFRVMKPIMIEGALCLQCHGNPAEMDPAVTAKLNEMYPEDQATGYAVGDLRGAFSMTWQK
;
A
#
# COMPACT_ATOMS: atom_id res chain seq x y z
N SER A 1 -9.28 -85.95 47.81
CA SER A 1 -8.36 -86.75 47.00
C SER A 1 -7.18 -85.88 46.61
N GLN A 2 -6.01 -86.17 47.18
CA GLN A 2 -4.63 -85.89 46.76
C GLN A 2 -4.38 -84.59 45.96
N SER A 3 -3.81 -83.54 46.55
CA SER A 3 -2.37 -83.36 46.83
C SER A 3 -1.47 -83.60 45.61
N GLY A 4 -1.02 -82.51 44.99
CA GLY A 4 0.05 -82.53 43.99
C GLY A 4 0.96 -81.31 44.18
N ARG A 5 1.94 -81.43 45.08
CA ARG A 5 3.09 -80.52 45.18
C ARG A 5 4.08 -80.87 44.07
N ARG A 6 4.55 -79.87 43.32
CA ARG A 6 5.86 -79.92 42.64
C ARG A 6 6.56 -78.58 42.83
N ALA A 7 7.73 -78.65 43.45
CA ALA A 7 8.71 -77.58 43.58
C ALA A 7 9.33 -77.26 42.20
N TRP A 8 10.01 -76.13 42.08
CA TRP A 8 11.43 -76.00 41.74
C TRP A 8 11.73 -74.55 41.27
N LEU A 9 12.74 -73.97 41.92
CA LEU A 9 13.72 -72.98 41.41
C LEU A 9 13.33 -71.50 41.25
N LEU A 10 13.78 -70.75 42.25
CA LEU A 10 14.61 -69.54 42.16
C LEU A 10 15.17 -69.22 40.75
N THR A 11 14.82 -68.05 40.24
CA THR A 11 15.75 -67.05 39.68
C THR A 11 15.05 -65.69 39.65
N MET A 12 15.54 -64.73 40.44
CA MET A 12 15.18 -63.32 40.27
C MET A 12 16.00 -62.71 39.13
N PRO A 13 15.39 -62.04 38.14
CA PRO A 13 16.10 -61.04 37.35
C PRO A 13 15.80 -59.64 37.88
N ALA A 14 16.88 -58.89 38.01
CA ALA A 14 16.95 -57.51 38.47
C ALA A 14 15.95 -56.59 37.76
N LEU A 15 15.27 -55.77 38.57
CA LEU A 15 14.49 -54.62 38.14
C LEU A 15 15.47 -53.52 37.66
N LEU A 16 15.84 -53.54 36.38
CA LEU A 16 16.55 -52.43 35.74
C LEU A 16 15.57 -51.30 35.48
N LEU A 17 15.48 -50.37 36.42
CA LEU A 17 14.90 -49.03 36.23
C LEU A 17 15.71 -48.30 35.15
N PHE A 18 15.30 -48.44 33.89
CA PHE A 18 15.70 -47.54 32.82
C PHE A 18 15.03 -46.19 33.08
N LEU A 19 15.71 -45.32 33.82
CA LEU A 19 15.48 -43.88 33.80
C LEU A 19 15.85 -43.38 32.40
N GLY A 20 14.93 -43.56 31.46
CA GLY A 20 14.97 -42.88 30.18
C GLY A 20 14.83 -41.38 30.44
N ILE A 21 15.95 -40.68 30.51
CA ILE A 21 16.00 -39.24 30.35
C ILE A 21 15.57 -38.99 28.90
N PHE A 22 14.27 -38.81 28.69
CA PHE A 22 13.77 -38.13 27.50
C PHE A 22 14.33 -36.71 27.58
N ALA A 23 15.49 -36.49 26.96
CA ALA A 23 15.91 -35.17 26.56
C ALA A 23 14.87 -34.68 25.54
N TYR A 24 13.82 -34.07 26.08
CA TYR A 24 12.87 -33.28 25.31
C TYR A 24 13.68 -32.11 24.79
N CYS A 25 14.22 -32.22 23.58
CA CYS A 25 14.70 -31.07 22.84
C CYS A 25 13.48 -30.16 22.67
N ASN A 26 13.35 -29.19 23.57
CA ASN A 26 12.45 -28.08 23.41
C ASN A 26 13.04 -27.26 22.26
N GLN A 27 12.67 -27.63 21.03
CA GLN A 27 12.87 -26.78 19.87
C GLN A 27 12.02 -25.54 20.14
N SER A 28 12.64 -24.52 20.74
CA SER A 28 12.11 -23.19 20.73
C SER A 28 12.10 -22.76 19.26
N ASN A 29 11.03 -23.10 18.55
CA ASN A 29 10.57 -22.26 17.46
C ASN A 29 10.37 -20.90 18.12
N SER A 30 11.32 -19.99 17.89
CA SER A 30 11.04 -18.59 18.06
C SER A 30 9.81 -18.33 17.22
N ASP A 31 8.68 -18.05 17.88
CA ASP A 31 7.45 -17.59 17.26
C ASP A 31 7.73 -16.25 16.58
N GLU A 32 8.31 -16.31 15.38
CA GLU A 32 8.31 -15.22 14.43
C GLU A 32 6.85 -15.12 13.99
N ALA A 33 6.19 -14.00 14.32
CA ALA A 33 4.82 -13.77 13.86
C ALA A 33 4.77 -14.01 12.35
N PRO A 34 3.75 -14.72 11.82
CA PRO A 34 3.74 -15.05 10.40
C PRO A 34 3.81 -13.77 9.57
N SER A 35 4.87 -13.65 8.77
CA SER A 35 5.00 -12.61 7.76
C SER A 35 3.84 -12.73 6.78
N LEU A 36 3.22 -11.60 6.42
CA LEU A 36 2.15 -11.56 5.43
C LEU A 36 2.64 -12.14 4.09
N THR A 37 1.78 -12.88 3.41
CA THR A 37 1.98 -13.32 2.04
C THR A 37 1.86 -12.15 1.05
N GLU A 38 2.38 -12.31 -0.18
CA GLU A 38 2.26 -11.30 -1.23
C GLU A 38 0.80 -10.96 -1.56
N ASP A 39 -0.10 -11.95 -1.56
CA ASP A 39 -1.53 -11.73 -1.79
C ASP A 39 -2.19 -10.95 -0.65
N GLU A 40 -1.83 -11.25 0.60
CA GLU A 40 -2.32 -10.49 1.76
C GLU A 40 -1.79 -9.05 1.76
N MET A 41 -0.52 -8.84 1.43
CA MET A 41 0.06 -7.51 1.27
C MET A 41 -0.63 -6.74 0.14
N ARG A 42 -0.89 -7.39 -1.01
CA ARG A 42 -1.64 -6.78 -2.12
C ARG A 42 -3.03 -6.38 -1.68
N GLN A 43 -3.79 -7.28 -1.05
CA GLN A 43 -5.14 -7.01 -0.61
C GLN A 43 -5.19 -5.86 0.41
N ARG A 44 -4.32 -5.89 1.41
CA ARG A 44 -4.21 -4.83 2.42
C ARG A 44 -3.81 -3.49 1.79
N SER A 45 -2.93 -3.48 0.79
CA SER A 45 -2.57 -2.25 0.06
C SER A 45 -3.79 -1.63 -0.61
N LEU A 46 -4.65 -2.44 -1.24
CA LEU A 46 -5.86 -1.96 -1.91
C LEU A 46 -6.88 -1.37 -0.94
N GLU A 47 -7.03 -1.97 0.23
CA GLU A 47 -7.88 -1.45 1.31
C GLU A 47 -7.37 -0.10 1.83
N VAL A 48 -6.05 0.01 2.05
CA VAL A 48 -5.41 1.27 2.46
C VAL A 48 -5.57 2.33 1.39
N PHE A 49 -5.33 2.03 0.11
CA PHE A 49 -5.53 2.98 -0.99
C PHE A 49 -6.98 3.45 -1.06
N ALA A 50 -7.95 2.55 -0.90
CA ALA A 50 -9.37 2.91 -0.92
C ALA A 50 -9.74 3.85 0.25
N SER A 51 -9.35 3.49 1.47
CA SER A 51 -9.60 4.32 2.66
C SER A 51 -8.92 5.69 2.56
N PHE A 52 -7.68 5.73 2.08
CA PHE A 52 -6.94 6.97 1.87
C PHE A 52 -7.64 7.87 0.85
N GLN A 53 -8.00 7.31 -0.32
CA GLN A 53 -8.69 8.05 -1.38
C GLN A 53 -10.02 8.62 -0.91
N GLU A 54 -10.80 7.85 -0.15
CA GLU A 54 -12.08 8.28 0.42
C GLU A 54 -11.89 9.46 1.37
N LYS A 55 -10.97 9.34 2.33
CA LYS A 55 -10.68 10.41 3.29
C LYS A 55 -10.19 11.69 2.60
N LEU A 56 -9.23 11.56 1.68
CA LEU A 56 -8.67 12.71 0.98
C LEU A 56 -9.75 13.41 0.11
N LYS A 57 -10.63 12.63 -0.53
CA LYS A 57 -11.78 13.18 -1.25
C LYS A 57 -12.74 13.92 -0.32
N GLY A 58 -12.95 13.41 0.90
CA GLY A 58 -13.73 14.08 1.94
C GLY A 58 -13.15 15.46 2.33
N GLU A 59 -11.84 15.53 2.59
CA GLU A 59 -11.14 16.78 2.88
C GLU A 59 -11.24 17.77 1.72
N LEU A 60 -11.03 17.29 0.49
CA LEU A 60 -11.15 18.10 -0.73
C LEU A 60 -12.56 18.68 -0.88
N LEU A 61 -13.59 17.84 -0.77
CA LEU A 61 -14.98 18.27 -0.91
C LEU A 61 -15.37 19.28 0.18
N SER A 62 -14.89 19.09 1.40
CA SER A 62 -15.12 20.02 2.51
C SER A 62 -14.47 21.38 2.24
N ALA A 63 -13.23 21.40 1.77
CA ALA A 63 -12.54 22.64 1.40
C ALA A 63 -13.22 23.37 0.24
N ILE A 64 -13.69 22.64 -0.78
CA ILE A 64 -14.45 23.20 -1.90
C ILE A 64 -15.78 23.79 -1.43
N GLN A 65 -16.51 23.11 -0.53
CA GLN A 65 -17.75 23.63 0.02
C GLN A 65 -17.53 24.90 0.86
N ALA A 66 -16.41 24.98 1.58
CA ALA A 66 -16.11 26.11 2.46
C ALA A 66 -15.67 27.39 1.69
N GLY A 67 -14.94 27.25 0.58
CA GLY A 67 -14.30 28.39 -0.07
C GLY A 67 -14.08 28.25 -1.58
N GLY A 68 -14.73 27.28 -2.22
CA GLY A 68 -14.57 26.99 -3.64
C GLY A 68 -13.27 26.24 -3.98
N PRO A 69 -13.03 25.98 -5.28
CA PRO A 69 -11.95 25.10 -5.72
C PRO A 69 -10.54 25.61 -5.39
N ALA A 70 -10.35 26.94 -5.35
CA ALA A 70 -9.06 27.53 -4.97
C ALA A 70 -8.67 27.20 -3.52
N ASN A 71 -9.64 27.07 -2.61
CA ASN A 71 -9.39 26.71 -1.22
C ASN A 71 -8.93 25.25 -1.08
N ALA A 72 -9.35 24.38 -1.99
CA ALA A 72 -8.96 22.97 -2.02
C ALA A 72 -7.49 22.75 -2.39
N ILE A 73 -6.80 23.76 -2.94
CA ILE A 73 -5.38 23.67 -3.29
C ILE A 73 -4.52 23.52 -2.02
N GLU A 74 -4.91 24.13 -0.91
CA GLU A 74 -4.21 23.98 0.38
C GLU A 74 -4.23 22.53 0.86
N VAL A 75 -5.34 21.81 0.67
CA VAL A 75 -5.48 20.38 1.00
C VAL A 75 -4.44 19.54 0.27
N CYS A 76 -4.16 19.85 -1.00
CA CYS A 76 -3.13 19.15 -1.75
C CYS A 76 -1.72 19.42 -1.23
N LYS A 77 -1.47 20.59 -0.63
CA LYS A 77 -0.13 21.04 -0.20
C LYS A 77 0.25 20.51 1.17
N THR A 78 -0.72 20.49 2.08
CA THR A 78 -0.50 20.19 3.49
C THR A 78 -1.12 18.85 3.85
N VAL A 79 -2.43 18.73 3.65
CA VAL A 79 -3.21 17.57 4.11
C VAL A 79 -2.80 16.27 3.42
N SER A 80 -2.59 16.26 2.09
CA SER A 80 -2.21 15.01 1.38
C SER A 80 -0.87 14.45 1.87
N PRO A 81 0.24 15.22 1.94
CA PRO A 81 1.50 14.72 2.50
C PRO A 81 1.39 14.29 3.98
N GLU A 82 0.65 15.01 4.82
CA GLU A 82 0.43 14.65 6.23
C GLU A 82 -0.37 13.35 6.36
N MET A 83 -1.38 13.15 5.51
CA MET A 83 -2.11 11.90 5.44
C MET A 83 -1.21 10.75 4.98
N GLU A 84 -0.33 10.96 4.00
CA GLU A 84 0.63 9.94 3.51
C GLU A 84 1.58 9.52 4.64
N ALA A 85 2.13 10.50 5.37
CA ALA A 85 3.00 10.27 6.51
C ALA A 85 2.29 9.53 7.65
N SER A 86 1.11 9.99 8.06
CA SER A 86 0.33 9.35 9.12
C SER A 86 -0.18 7.96 8.76
N THR A 87 -0.54 7.72 7.49
CA THR A 87 -0.94 6.39 7.01
C THR A 87 0.22 5.41 7.01
N SER A 88 1.44 5.91 6.82
CA SER A 88 2.67 5.10 6.82
C SER A 88 3.29 4.94 8.22
N ALA A 89 2.88 5.76 9.19
CA ALA A 89 3.47 5.77 10.53
C ALA A 89 3.25 4.44 11.25
N ASP A 90 4.34 3.89 11.79
CA ASP A 90 4.36 2.60 12.52
C ASP A 90 3.81 1.41 11.71
N GLN A 91 3.78 1.52 10.38
CA GLN A 91 3.36 0.45 9.46
C GLN A 91 4.58 -0.24 8.82
N PRO A 92 4.45 -1.51 8.41
CA PRO A 92 5.48 -2.22 7.65
C PRO A 92 5.54 -1.79 6.17
N TYR A 93 4.91 -0.67 5.81
CA TYR A 93 4.85 -0.17 4.45
C TYR A 93 4.95 1.35 4.42
N LYS A 94 5.43 1.88 3.29
CA LYS A 94 5.34 3.30 2.94
C LYS A 94 4.30 3.48 1.84
N LEU A 95 3.34 4.39 2.07
CA LEU A 95 2.39 4.87 1.06
C LEU A 95 2.85 6.21 0.50
N VAL A 96 2.85 6.35 -0.82
CA VAL A 96 3.03 7.63 -1.51
C VAL A 96 2.06 7.75 -2.68
N ARG A 97 1.81 8.99 -3.10
CA ARG A 97 1.18 9.28 -4.39
C ARG A 97 2.24 9.80 -5.35
N ILE A 98 2.20 9.32 -6.59
CA ILE A 98 3.19 9.69 -7.61
C ILE A 98 2.52 10.03 -8.94
N SER A 99 3.22 10.77 -9.79
CA SER A 99 2.80 11.09 -11.16
C SER A 99 3.99 11.52 -12.02
N ASP A 100 3.94 11.14 -13.29
CA ASP A 100 4.75 11.64 -14.42
C ASP A 100 4.62 13.17 -14.63
N LYS A 101 3.50 13.76 -14.22
CA LYS A 101 3.20 15.20 -14.20
C LYS A 101 2.88 15.63 -12.76
N PRO A 102 3.89 15.67 -11.89
CA PRO A 102 3.68 15.95 -10.47
C PRO A 102 3.24 17.41 -10.24
N ARG A 103 2.40 17.60 -9.21
CA ARG A 103 2.09 18.95 -8.69
C ARG A 103 3.08 19.36 -7.62
N ASN A 104 3.35 18.45 -6.70
CA ASN A 104 4.47 18.53 -5.77
C ASN A 104 5.66 17.77 -6.39
N PRO A 105 6.81 18.40 -6.67
CA PRO A 105 7.99 17.73 -7.21
C PRO A 105 8.45 16.50 -6.42
N GLU A 106 8.18 16.45 -5.10
CA GLU A 106 8.49 15.28 -4.26
C GLU A 106 7.66 14.03 -4.60
N HIS A 107 6.60 14.18 -5.41
CA HIS A 107 5.76 13.09 -5.92
C HIS A 107 6.18 12.64 -7.33
N ALA A 108 7.39 12.97 -7.77
CA ALA A 108 7.98 12.38 -8.96
C ALA A 108 8.22 10.87 -8.74
N PRO A 109 7.97 10.03 -9.76
CA PRO A 109 8.15 8.59 -9.65
C PRO A 109 9.64 8.19 -9.57
N ASP A 110 9.92 7.10 -8.87
CA ASP A 110 11.18 6.37 -9.06
C ASP A 110 11.18 5.56 -10.38
N GLU A 111 12.30 4.87 -10.68
CA GLU A 111 12.46 4.11 -11.93
C GLU A 111 11.38 3.04 -12.12
N PHE A 112 11.05 2.29 -11.07
CA PHE A 112 10.01 1.26 -11.13
C PHE A 112 8.63 1.88 -11.33
N GLU A 113 8.32 2.97 -10.61
CA GLU A 113 7.04 3.66 -10.75
C GLU A 113 6.87 4.27 -12.14
N ALA A 114 7.95 4.82 -12.71
CA ALA A 114 7.96 5.41 -14.04
C ALA A 114 7.70 4.36 -15.13
N GLU A 115 8.29 3.16 -15.02
CA GLU A 115 8.04 2.06 -15.95
C GLU A 115 6.56 1.63 -15.94
N ILE A 116 5.94 1.54 -14.76
CA ILE A 116 4.52 1.19 -14.63
C ILE A 116 3.60 2.29 -15.16
N LEU A 117 3.92 3.57 -14.91
CA LEU A 117 3.16 4.69 -15.48
C LEU A 117 3.22 4.68 -17.02
N GLN A 118 4.41 4.49 -17.62
CA GLN A 118 4.58 4.38 -19.07
C GLN A 118 3.83 3.19 -19.67
N LEU A 119 3.83 2.05 -18.97
CA LEU A 119 3.03 0.88 -19.36
C LEU A 119 1.53 1.23 -19.41
N TRP A 120 1.02 1.90 -18.39
CA TRP A 120 -0.39 2.29 -18.32
C TRP A 120 -0.77 3.37 -19.35
N GLU A 121 0.12 4.31 -19.64
CA GLU A 121 -0.07 5.27 -20.74
C GLU A 121 -0.16 4.56 -22.10
N ALA A 122 0.74 3.61 -22.36
CA ALA A 122 0.69 2.80 -23.58
C ALA A 122 -0.58 1.95 -23.66
N GLN A 123 -1.07 1.42 -22.53
CA GLN A 123 -2.34 0.71 -22.46
C GLN A 123 -3.51 1.62 -22.87
N GLN A 124 -3.60 2.83 -22.30
CA GLN A 124 -4.65 3.79 -22.65
C GLN A 124 -4.61 4.20 -24.12
N ALA A 125 -3.42 4.42 -24.68
CA ALA A 125 -3.25 4.72 -26.10
C ALA A 125 -3.80 3.59 -27.01
N ASN A 126 -3.87 2.36 -26.50
CA ASN A 126 -4.43 1.19 -27.17
C ASN A 126 -5.87 0.86 -26.72
N GLY A 127 -6.55 1.77 -26.01
CA GLY A 127 -7.93 1.58 -25.55
C GLY A 127 -8.08 0.59 -24.38
N GLN A 128 -6.99 0.24 -23.70
CA GLN A 128 -6.99 -0.62 -22.52
C GLN A 128 -7.00 0.22 -21.24
N GLN A 129 -7.55 -0.36 -20.16
CA GLN A 129 -7.61 0.30 -18.86
C GLN A 129 -6.41 -0.09 -17.98
N PRO A 130 -5.73 0.90 -17.36
CA PRO A 130 -4.73 0.65 -16.34
C PRO A 130 -5.27 -0.22 -15.20
N GLY A 131 -4.45 -1.14 -14.70
CA GLY A 131 -4.81 -2.07 -13.64
C GLY A 131 -3.77 -2.11 -12.52
N VAL A 132 -4.15 -2.67 -11.37
CA VAL A 132 -3.26 -2.78 -10.21
C VAL A 132 -2.10 -3.73 -10.50
N VAL A 133 -0.88 -3.25 -10.32
CA VAL A 133 0.36 -4.03 -10.45
C VAL A 133 0.92 -4.32 -9.05
N SER A 134 1.45 -5.52 -8.83
CA SER A 134 2.22 -5.84 -7.64
C SER A 134 3.38 -6.77 -7.97
N GLN A 135 4.53 -6.55 -7.35
CA GLN A 135 5.76 -7.28 -7.67
C GLN A 135 6.74 -7.27 -6.50
N ALA A 136 7.44 -8.38 -6.29
CA ALA A 136 8.62 -8.44 -5.42
C ALA A 136 9.81 -7.74 -6.09
N THR A 137 10.45 -6.83 -5.35
CA THR A 137 11.63 -6.07 -5.79
C THR A 137 12.74 -6.17 -4.74
N ASP A 138 13.92 -5.64 -5.07
CA ASP A 138 15.02 -5.57 -4.10
C ASP A 138 14.65 -4.73 -2.87
N ALA A 139 13.86 -3.67 -3.07
CA ALA A 139 13.34 -2.78 -2.04
C ALA A 139 12.19 -3.36 -1.20
N GLY A 140 11.69 -4.57 -1.54
CA GLY A 140 10.55 -5.20 -0.89
C GLY A 140 9.40 -5.47 -1.86
N PHE A 141 8.23 -5.80 -1.33
CA PHE A 141 7.04 -6.05 -2.15
C PHE A 141 6.34 -4.74 -2.47
N ARG A 142 6.15 -4.44 -3.76
CA ARG A 142 5.54 -3.19 -4.23
C ARG A 142 4.15 -3.42 -4.79
N VAL A 143 3.26 -2.48 -4.54
CA VAL A 143 1.89 -2.47 -5.09
C VAL A 143 1.59 -1.08 -5.61
N MET A 144 1.11 -0.98 -6.85
CA MET A 144 0.68 0.27 -7.45
C MET A 144 -0.75 0.17 -7.95
N LYS A 145 -1.52 1.23 -7.71
CA LYS A 145 -2.90 1.37 -8.19
C LYS A 145 -3.03 2.68 -8.98
N PRO A 146 -3.55 2.65 -10.23
CA PRO A 146 -3.73 3.87 -11.02
C PRO A 146 -4.76 4.80 -10.38
N ILE A 147 -4.52 6.10 -10.51
CA ILE A 147 -5.46 7.17 -10.16
C ILE A 147 -5.93 7.77 -11.48
N MET A 148 -7.22 7.64 -11.78
CA MET A 148 -7.83 8.16 -13.00
C MET A 148 -8.57 9.47 -12.72
N ILE A 149 -8.69 10.34 -13.73
CA ILE A 149 -9.58 11.50 -13.67
C ILE A 149 -11.03 11.03 -13.84
N GLU A 150 -11.75 10.85 -12.74
CA GLU A 150 -13.11 10.27 -12.74
C GLU A 150 -14.20 11.24 -13.22
N GLY A 151 -13.99 12.56 -13.16
CA GLY A 151 -15.03 13.52 -13.56
C GLY A 151 -14.67 14.99 -13.50
N ALA A 152 -15.66 15.83 -13.83
CA ALA A 152 -15.50 17.27 -13.99
C ALA A 152 -14.98 18.01 -12.74
N LEU A 153 -15.27 17.49 -11.54
CA LEU A 153 -14.73 18.06 -10.29
C LEU A 153 -13.20 18.09 -10.30
N CYS A 154 -12.56 17.00 -10.75
CA CYS A 154 -11.11 16.89 -10.83
C CYS A 154 -10.53 17.93 -11.81
N LEU A 155 -11.26 18.19 -12.91
CA LEU A 155 -10.86 19.11 -13.96
C LEU A 155 -10.85 20.58 -13.53
N GLN A 156 -11.51 20.92 -12.42
CA GLN A 156 -11.47 22.28 -11.88
C GLN A 156 -10.05 22.73 -11.50
N CYS A 157 -9.16 21.78 -11.19
CA CYS A 157 -7.74 22.04 -10.90
C CYS A 157 -6.76 21.26 -11.78
N HIS A 158 -7.21 20.22 -12.49
CA HIS A 158 -6.37 19.36 -13.33
C HIS A 158 -6.68 19.45 -14.83
N GLY A 159 -7.76 20.13 -15.23
CA GLY A 159 -8.16 20.31 -16.63
C GLY A 159 -7.30 21.31 -17.40
N ASN A 160 -7.84 21.86 -18.49
CA ASN A 160 -7.17 22.90 -19.26
C ASN A 160 -7.06 24.21 -18.43
N PRO A 161 -5.85 24.74 -18.15
CA PRO A 161 -5.70 25.99 -17.39
C PRO A 161 -6.46 27.18 -17.96
N ALA A 162 -6.67 27.23 -19.28
CA ALA A 162 -7.43 28.30 -19.93
C ALA A 162 -8.94 28.27 -19.63
N GLU A 163 -9.45 27.15 -19.13
CA GLU A 163 -10.86 26.92 -18.81
C GLU A 163 -11.12 26.88 -17.30
N MET A 164 -10.06 26.89 -16.48
CA MET A 164 -10.17 26.93 -15.02
C MET A 164 -10.55 28.32 -14.52
N ASP A 165 -11.10 28.36 -13.31
CA ASP A 165 -11.33 29.61 -12.59
C ASP A 165 -10.00 30.38 -12.40
N PRO A 166 -9.93 31.69 -12.72
CA PRO A 166 -8.73 32.49 -12.53
C PRO A 166 -8.17 32.48 -11.11
N ALA A 167 -9.02 32.33 -10.08
CA ALA A 167 -8.58 32.22 -8.70
C ALA A 167 -7.85 30.90 -8.45
N VAL A 168 -8.27 29.80 -9.12
CA VAL A 168 -7.57 28.51 -9.04
C VAL A 168 -6.21 28.61 -9.69
N THR A 169 -6.12 29.13 -10.92
CA THR A 169 -4.83 29.22 -11.63
C THR A 169 -3.86 30.16 -10.93
N ALA A 170 -4.33 31.29 -10.41
CA ALA A 170 -3.51 32.19 -9.60
C ALA A 170 -2.96 31.49 -8.35
N LYS A 171 -3.81 30.73 -7.64
CA LYS A 171 -3.41 30.04 -6.41
C LYS A 171 -2.48 28.85 -6.67
N LEU A 172 -2.69 28.12 -7.77
CA LEU A 172 -1.77 27.07 -8.22
C LEU A 172 -0.38 27.67 -8.51
N ASN A 173 -0.30 28.76 -9.27
CA ASN A 173 0.96 29.41 -9.59
C ASN A 173 1.68 29.96 -8.35
N GLU A 174 0.94 30.47 -7.36
CA GLU A 174 1.48 30.94 -6.07
C GLU A 174 2.05 29.78 -5.25
N MET A 175 1.31 28.67 -5.15
CA MET A 175 1.64 27.57 -4.23
C MET A 175 2.56 26.50 -4.83
N TYR A 176 2.50 26.34 -6.15
CA TYR A 176 3.16 25.32 -6.96
C TYR A 176 3.70 25.95 -8.26
N PRO A 177 4.79 26.73 -8.18
CA PRO A 177 5.37 27.38 -9.36
C PRO A 177 5.88 26.40 -10.43
N GLU A 178 6.09 25.13 -10.04
CA GLU A 178 6.52 24.03 -10.91
C GLU A 178 5.40 23.03 -11.21
N ASP A 179 4.12 23.41 -11.02
CA ASP A 179 2.98 22.50 -11.25
C ASP A 179 2.94 21.99 -12.69
N GLN A 180 2.98 20.66 -12.84
CA GLN A 180 2.79 19.99 -14.13
C GLN A 180 1.41 19.33 -14.25
N ALA A 181 0.64 19.28 -13.17
CA ALA A 181 -0.57 18.48 -13.07
C ALA A 181 -1.82 19.15 -13.68
N THR A 182 -1.69 19.70 -14.90
CA THR A 182 -2.80 20.32 -15.63
C THR A 182 -2.90 19.77 -17.06
N GLY A 183 -3.97 20.12 -17.77
CA GLY A 183 -4.23 19.69 -19.14
C GLY A 183 -4.82 18.29 -19.27
N TYR A 184 -5.40 17.74 -18.21
CA TYR A 184 -6.07 16.44 -18.23
C TYR A 184 -7.52 16.53 -18.75
N ALA A 185 -8.04 15.39 -19.19
CA ALA A 185 -9.44 15.13 -19.51
C ALA A 185 -10.02 14.01 -18.62
N VAL A 186 -11.35 13.85 -18.64
CA VAL A 186 -12.00 12.72 -17.96
C VAL A 186 -11.55 11.41 -18.58
N GLY A 187 -11.15 10.46 -17.73
CA GLY A 187 -10.62 9.17 -18.13
C GLY A 187 -9.10 9.12 -18.21
N ASP A 188 -8.39 10.25 -18.15
CA ASP A 188 -6.93 10.25 -18.19
C ASP A 188 -6.32 9.64 -16.93
N LEU A 189 -5.14 9.03 -17.09
CA LEU A 189 -4.27 8.62 -15.99
C LEU A 189 -3.68 9.87 -15.34
N ARG A 190 -4.03 10.12 -14.08
CA ARG A 190 -3.49 11.22 -13.29
C ARG A 190 -2.17 10.86 -12.62
N GLY A 191 -1.95 9.59 -12.30
CA GLY A 191 -0.81 9.10 -11.54
C GLY A 191 -1.13 7.79 -10.84
N ALA A 192 -0.49 7.52 -9.70
CA ALA A 192 -0.70 6.30 -8.95
C ALA A 192 -0.67 6.51 -7.44
N PHE A 193 -1.34 5.60 -6.72
CA PHE A 193 -0.88 5.21 -5.41
C PHE A 193 0.25 4.19 -5.57
N SER A 194 1.29 4.33 -4.77
CA SER A 194 2.42 3.40 -4.71
C SER A 194 2.68 3.04 -3.25
N MET A 195 2.78 1.73 -3.00
CA MET A 195 3.08 1.17 -1.68
C MET A 195 4.28 0.27 -1.77
N THR A 196 5.23 0.45 -0.85
CA THR A 196 6.39 -0.44 -0.70
C THR A 196 6.34 -1.05 0.69
N TRP A 197 6.16 -2.37 0.75
CA TRP A 197 6.28 -3.17 1.96
C TRP A 197 7.74 -3.43 2.24
N GLN A 198 8.20 -2.97 3.41
CA GLN A 198 9.59 -3.13 3.84
C GLN A 198 9.83 -4.59 4.25
N LYS A 199 11.04 -5.08 3.97
CA LYS A 199 11.48 -6.41 4.42
C LYS A 199 11.80 -6.41 5.92
#